data_AF-A0A2I8A153-F1
#
_entry.id   AF-A0A2I8A153-F1
#
_cell.length_a   1.000
_cell.length_b   1.000
_cell.length_c   1.000
_cell.angle_alpha   90.00
_cell.angle_beta   90.00
_cell.angle_gamma   90.00
#
_symmetry.space_group_name_H-M   'P 1'
#
loop_
_entity.id
_entity.type
_entity.pdbx_description
1 polymer ?
#
loop_
_entity_poly.entity_id
_entity_poly.type
_entity_poly.pdbx_seq_one_letter_code
_entity_poly.pdbx_strand_id
1 'polypeptide(L)'
;MSFAPTSLTASQMFGQRTIRPLTAAALCGIAFIQDRLIAIDTIKGHLLEIDPHTDNSRIINPHQTKEFSEVKGLAVWEDTLWVTRGNNVYVSKLSSLALEHFATLPYPADGVAVWDSTVYVSCQKLGYILIYDRDSRKEITRFYTPGVGVENLAVNRETLWICDRTEQTVYSMDRATGEVRFSVLTPFDSPTGIAIHLDTQTGKESLFVAYASEEPYIRDNPNADPNHELTYRDRTFIHPLYYHHAPDQKYALSNGYLIEMSYVEEIAPLEEVYLPDVEWRIALPSETERQKVKHVEPIGIPFTEEIIDGQRVAVFKFESLVPGERHIFGWKAQLEVRGIKYRITPKDVEDIPEISPEVEARYLVDNDDLAMDTAIVRRSAREAIGTETNLLRKMYSIRNYVYDELSYGIKPYIDTPDIVLERGVGSCGEYVGVLLALCRLNGIPCRTVGRYKCPPNGEHQGVPLQPDFNHVWLEFYIPGMGWLPMESNPDDLGDYGPYPTRFFMGLCWYHIEIGKGISFETLSSQGKRLTKEDIPLGDLAINHIRFTILQELAPF
;
A
#
# COMPACT_ATOMS: atom_id res chain seq x y z
N MET A 1 -35.62 2.83 -17.45
CA MET A 1 -35.15 3.89 -18.36
C MET A 1 -33.66 3.67 -18.56
N SER A 2 -33.25 3.49 -19.81
CA SER A 2 -31.86 3.24 -20.19
C SER A 2 -31.04 4.50 -19.93
N PHE A 3 -30.08 4.43 -19.01
CA PHE A 3 -29.02 5.42 -18.93
C PHE A 3 -28.06 5.14 -20.08
N ALA A 4 -28.12 5.96 -21.12
CA ALA A 4 -27.06 6.03 -22.12
C ALA A 4 -25.80 6.57 -21.42
N PRO A 5 -24.64 5.91 -21.53
CA PRO A 5 -23.41 6.52 -21.05
C PRO A 5 -23.12 7.73 -21.94
N THR A 6 -23.06 8.92 -21.33
CA THR A 6 -22.53 10.13 -21.94
C THR A 6 -21.12 9.83 -22.45
N SER A 7 -20.95 9.78 -23.77
CA SER A 7 -19.63 9.64 -24.40
C SER A 7 -18.80 10.88 -24.09
N LEU A 8 -17.86 10.77 -23.15
CA LEU A 8 -16.81 11.76 -22.95
C LEU A 8 -15.99 11.85 -24.24
N THR A 9 -15.65 13.06 -24.68
CA THR A 9 -14.79 13.25 -25.86
C THR A 9 -13.36 12.80 -25.55
N ALA A 10 -12.59 12.39 -26.55
CA ALA A 10 -11.20 11.94 -26.38
C ALA A 10 -10.28 12.95 -25.66
N SER A 11 -10.61 14.25 -25.76
CA SER A 11 -9.92 15.34 -25.05
C SER A 11 -10.30 15.44 -23.56
N GLN A 12 -11.47 14.93 -23.14
CA GLN A 12 -11.90 14.91 -21.73
C GLN A 12 -11.32 13.72 -20.93
N MET A 13 -10.70 12.75 -21.61
CA MET A 13 -10.11 11.56 -20.98
C MET A 13 -8.60 11.67 -20.70
N PHE A 14 -7.94 12.77 -21.08
CA PHE A 14 -6.52 12.96 -20.78
C PHE A 14 -6.31 13.06 -19.26
N GLY A 15 -5.41 12.25 -18.72
CA GLY A 15 -5.16 12.20 -17.28
C GLY A 15 -6.22 11.49 -16.45
N GLN A 16 -7.13 10.72 -17.09
CA GLN A 16 -8.14 9.90 -16.40
C GLN A 16 -8.00 8.39 -16.63
N ARG A 17 -7.06 7.95 -17.48
CA ARG A 17 -6.89 6.55 -17.87
C ARG A 17 -5.47 6.04 -17.64
N THR A 18 -5.35 4.75 -17.38
CA THR A 18 -4.08 4.02 -17.47
C THR A 18 -3.60 3.97 -18.92
N ILE A 19 -2.34 4.29 -19.16
CA ILE A 19 -1.65 4.23 -20.45
C ILE A 19 -0.89 2.90 -20.53
N ARG A 20 -1.09 2.11 -21.58
CA ARG A 20 -0.52 0.75 -21.75
C ARG A 20 0.30 0.61 -23.03
N PRO A 21 1.57 1.01 -23.05
CA PRO A 21 2.39 1.03 -24.26
C PRO A 21 2.52 -0.35 -24.91
N LEU A 22 2.19 -0.47 -26.20
CA LEU A 22 2.01 -1.75 -26.92
C LEU A 22 3.28 -2.64 -27.07
N THR A 23 4.46 -2.18 -26.66
CA THR A 23 5.72 -2.93 -26.82
C THR A 23 6.70 -2.77 -25.66
N ALA A 24 6.34 -2.06 -24.59
CA ALA A 24 7.26 -1.81 -23.48
C ALA A 24 7.42 -3.08 -22.63
N ALA A 25 8.66 -3.40 -22.25
CA ALA A 25 8.98 -4.46 -21.29
C ALA A 25 9.00 -3.90 -19.86
N ALA A 26 9.92 -2.95 -19.61
CA ALA A 26 10.01 -2.31 -18.31
C ALA A 26 10.31 -0.83 -18.48
N LEU A 27 9.27 0.00 -18.31
CA LEU A 27 9.45 1.44 -18.29
C LEU A 27 10.15 1.85 -17.00
N CYS A 28 11.26 2.57 -17.12
CA CYS A 28 11.93 3.26 -16.03
C CYS A 28 12.12 4.71 -16.44
N GLY A 29 11.78 5.68 -15.60
CA GLY A 29 11.87 7.10 -15.97
C GLY A 29 10.88 7.52 -17.08
N ILE A 30 10.14 8.60 -16.82
CA ILE A 30 9.17 9.18 -17.74
C ILE A 30 9.26 10.70 -17.68
N ALA A 31 8.95 11.38 -18.77
CA ALA A 31 8.94 12.83 -18.85
C ALA A 31 7.90 13.31 -19.86
N PHE A 32 7.36 14.52 -19.66
CA PHE A 32 6.48 15.16 -20.64
C PHE A 32 7.21 16.26 -21.39
N ILE A 33 6.97 16.32 -22.70
CA ILE A 33 7.28 17.46 -23.57
C ILE A 33 5.96 17.98 -24.11
N GLN A 34 5.42 19.04 -23.49
CA GLN A 34 4.02 19.44 -23.71
C GLN A 34 3.10 18.23 -23.44
N ASP A 35 2.31 17.80 -24.41
CA ASP A 35 1.41 16.65 -24.30
C ASP A 35 2.03 15.32 -24.77
N ARG A 36 3.31 15.32 -25.15
CA ARG A 36 4.03 14.11 -25.60
C ARG A 36 4.72 13.46 -24.41
N LEU A 37 4.40 12.19 -24.15
CA LEU A 37 5.02 11.39 -23.11
C LEU A 37 6.25 10.68 -23.66
N ILE A 38 7.41 10.95 -23.07
CA ILE A 38 8.66 10.26 -23.36
C ILE A 38 8.95 9.29 -22.22
N ALA A 39 9.31 8.06 -22.54
CA ALA A 39 9.63 7.02 -21.58
C ALA A 39 10.83 6.20 -22.06
N ILE A 40 11.61 5.61 -21.15
CA ILE A 40 12.68 4.69 -21.52
C ILE A 40 12.34 3.26 -21.08
N ASP A 41 12.31 2.34 -22.04
CA ASP A 41 12.31 0.90 -21.77
C ASP A 41 13.73 0.49 -21.40
N THR A 42 13.97 0.24 -20.11
CA THR A 42 15.33 0.00 -19.59
C THR A 42 15.96 -1.28 -20.14
N ILE A 43 15.14 -2.30 -20.43
CA ILE A 43 15.61 -3.61 -20.89
C ILE A 43 15.98 -3.52 -22.37
N LYS A 44 15.13 -2.89 -23.18
CA LYS A 44 15.32 -2.80 -24.63
C LYS A 44 16.19 -1.60 -25.05
N GLY A 45 16.37 -0.62 -24.16
CA GLY A 45 17.00 0.66 -24.46
C GLY A 45 16.21 1.51 -25.44
N HIS A 46 14.90 1.25 -25.58
CA HIS A 46 14.03 2.01 -26.47
C HIS A 46 13.57 3.29 -25.78
N LEU A 47 13.99 4.44 -26.32
CA LEU A 47 13.39 5.72 -25.98
C LEU A 47 12.08 5.83 -26.75
N LEU A 48 10.98 5.75 -26.03
CA LEU A 48 9.62 5.71 -26.55
C LEU A 48 8.98 7.09 -26.44
N GLU A 49 8.37 7.52 -27.52
CA GLU A 49 7.32 8.51 -27.51
C GLU A 49 5.98 7.79 -27.49
N ILE A 50 5.21 7.99 -26.43
CA ILE A 50 3.94 7.32 -26.18
C ILE A 50 2.83 8.37 -26.33
N ASP A 51 1.81 8.03 -27.11
CA ASP A 51 0.56 8.80 -27.16
C ASP A 51 -0.34 8.39 -25.99
N PRO A 52 -0.58 9.29 -25.01
CA PRO A 52 -1.40 8.97 -23.84
C PRO A 52 -2.86 8.63 -24.16
N HIS A 53 -3.36 8.98 -25.36
CA HIS A 53 -4.75 8.76 -25.78
C HIS A 53 -4.99 7.47 -26.56
N THR A 54 -3.94 6.92 -27.18
CA THR A 54 -4.08 5.73 -28.05
C THR A 54 -3.21 4.56 -27.60
N ASP A 55 -2.34 4.77 -26.61
CA ASP A 55 -1.31 3.82 -26.17
C ASP A 55 -0.25 3.52 -27.24
N ASN A 56 -0.34 4.19 -28.40
CA ASN A 56 0.59 4.01 -29.49
C ASN A 56 1.98 4.50 -29.08
N SER A 57 3.00 3.75 -29.49
CA SER A 57 4.40 4.00 -29.11
C SER A 57 5.28 4.08 -30.35
N ARG A 58 6.16 5.09 -30.39
CA ARG A 58 7.18 5.25 -31.43
C ARG A 58 8.56 5.28 -30.80
N ILE A 59 9.48 4.46 -31.32
CA ILE A 59 10.90 4.52 -30.95
C ILE A 59 11.52 5.77 -31.58
N ILE A 60 12.12 6.64 -30.76
CA ILE A 60 12.77 7.87 -31.22
C ILE A 60 14.30 7.78 -31.24
N ASN A 61 14.89 6.68 -30.76
CA ASN A 61 16.33 6.40 -30.78
C ASN A 61 16.71 5.11 -31.56
N PRO A 62 16.19 4.86 -32.77
CA PRO A 62 16.33 3.56 -33.46
C PRO A 62 17.79 3.17 -33.79
N HIS A 63 18.73 4.13 -33.73
CA HIS A 63 20.15 3.91 -34.01
C HIS A 63 21.03 3.96 -32.76
N GLN A 64 20.45 4.20 -31.58
CA GLN A 64 21.17 4.38 -30.31
C GLN A 64 20.60 3.50 -29.18
N THR A 65 19.90 2.41 -29.49
CA THR A 65 19.21 1.63 -28.45
C THR A 65 20.17 1.01 -27.43
N LYS A 66 21.38 0.62 -27.84
CA LYS A 66 22.41 0.04 -26.95
C LYS A 66 23.00 1.06 -25.97
N GLU A 67 23.06 2.32 -26.36
CA GLU A 67 23.54 3.42 -25.54
C GLU A 67 22.54 3.73 -24.41
N PHE A 68 21.26 3.44 -24.64
CA PHE A 68 20.15 3.68 -23.74
C PHE A 68 19.70 2.43 -22.94
N SER A 69 20.31 1.26 -23.15
CA SER A 69 20.06 0.08 -22.30
C SER A 69 20.50 0.36 -20.85
N GLU A 70 19.76 -0.18 -19.88
CA GLU A 70 20.03 -0.03 -18.43
C GLU A 70 19.94 1.42 -17.93
N VAL A 71 19.36 2.32 -18.72
CA VAL A 71 18.99 3.65 -18.23
C VAL A 71 17.87 3.50 -17.21
N LYS A 72 18.01 4.17 -16.06
CA LYS A 72 17.01 4.14 -14.98
C LYS A 72 16.20 5.43 -14.92
N GLY A 73 16.89 6.55 -14.77
CA GLY A 73 16.30 7.87 -14.65
C GLY A 73 16.26 8.58 -16.00
N LEU A 74 15.21 9.38 -16.19
CA LEU A 74 14.97 10.15 -17.40
C LEU A 74 14.37 11.49 -17.00
N ALA A 75 14.94 12.59 -17.48
CA ALA A 75 14.36 13.92 -17.37
C ALA A 75 14.54 14.69 -18.68
N VAL A 76 13.60 15.60 -18.94
CA VAL A 76 13.69 16.54 -20.06
C VAL A 76 13.63 17.95 -19.50
N TRP A 77 14.54 18.80 -19.97
CA TRP A 77 14.53 20.23 -19.69
C TRP A 77 14.86 21.00 -20.97
N GLU A 78 13.94 21.85 -21.42
CA GLU A 78 14.05 22.57 -22.70
C GLU A 78 14.32 21.61 -23.88
N ASP A 79 15.47 21.73 -24.55
CA ASP A 79 15.89 20.87 -25.66
C ASP A 79 16.83 19.73 -25.24
N THR A 80 17.05 19.57 -23.93
CA THR A 80 17.99 18.58 -23.36
C THR A 80 17.28 17.38 -22.75
N LEU A 81 17.87 16.21 -22.98
CA LEU A 81 17.52 14.94 -22.38
C LEU A 81 18.60 14.55 -21.37
N TRP A 82 18.18 14.17 -20.18
CA TRP A 82 19.04 13.74 -19.08
C TRP A 82 18.73 12.31 -18.72
N VAL A 83 19.77 11.50 -18.55
CA VAL A 83 19.62 10.09 -18.19
C VAL A 83 20.66 9.67 -17.16
N THR A 84 20.29 8.71 -16.31
CA THR A 84 21.22 8.00 -15.43
C THR A 84 21.43 6.58 -15.94
N ARG A 85 22.68 6.12 -15.93
CA ARG A 85 23.05 4.76 -16.33
C ARG A 85 24.27 4.30 -15.55
N GLY A 86 24.13 3.17 -14.85
CA GLY A 86 25.15 2.71 -13.90
C GLY A 86 25.46 3.81 -12.89
N ASN A 87 26.72 4.21 -12.76
CA ASN A 87 27.15 5.27 -11.84
C ASN A 87 27.15 6.66 -12.48
N ASN A 88 26.72 6.82 -13.73
CA ASN A 88 26.94 8.03 -14.49
C ASN A 88 25.63 8.76 -14.79
N VAL A 89 25.74 10.09 -14.86
CA VAL A 89 24.71 10.99 -15.37
C VAL A 89 25.16 11.50 -16.73
N TYR A 90 24.27 11.47 -17.70
CA TYR A 90 24.51 11.95 -19.05
C TYR A 90 23.49 13.01 -19.44
N VAL A 91 23.91 13.93 -20.29
CA VAL A 91 23.07 14.94 -20.94
C VAL A 91 23.19 14.80 -22.45
N SER A 92 22.12 15.06 -23.18
CA SER A 92 22.10 15.04 -24.64
C SER A 92 21.12 16.06 -25.20
N LYS A 93 21.29 16.46 -26.46
CA LYS A 93 20.22 17.16 -27.19
C LYS A 93 19.19 16.15 -27.67
N LEU A 94 17.91 16.47 -27.50
CA LEU A 94 16.79 15.63 -27.97
C LEU A 94 16.87 15.32 -29.48
N SER A 95 17.47 16.21 -30.28
CA SER A 95 17.60 16.02 -31.72
C SER A 95 18.70 15.06 -32.15
N SER A 96 19.76 14.87 -31.34
CA SER A 96 20.92 14.02 -31.69
C SER A 96 21.01 12.75 -30.86
N LEU A 97 20.55 12.78 -29.60
CA LEU A 97 20.63 11.69 -28.64
C LEU A 97 22.06 11.17 -28.41
N ALA A 98 23.08 11.99 -28.71
CA ALA A 98 24.46 11.73 -28.36
C ALA A 98 24.68 12.01 -26.87
N LEU A 99 24.94 10.96 -26.07
CA LEU A 99 25.11 11.07 -24.63
C LEU A 99 26.46 11.69 -24.28
N GLU A 100 26.45 12.87 -23.69
CA GLU A 100 27.61 13.55 -23.12
C GLU A 100 27.67 13.30 -21.62
N HIS A 101 28.84 12.92 -21.11
CA HIS A 101 29.04 12.70 -19.69
C HIS A 101 28.86 14.02 -18.91
N PHE A 102 28.09 13.97 -17.81
CA PHE A 102 27.89 15.08 -16.89
C PHE A 102 28.64 14.88 -15.57
N ALA A 103 28.36 13.77 -14.89
CA ALA A 103 28.93 13.44 -13.57
C ALA A 103 29.03 11.92 -13.37
N THR A 104 29.90 11.50 -12.45
CA THR A 104 30.02 10.10 -11.99
C THR A 104 29.87 10.07 -10.48
N LEU A 105 28.98 9.21 -9.99
CA LEU A 105 28.74 8.96 -8.58
C LEU A 105 29.59 7.76 -8.09
N PRO A 106 29.85 7.65 -6.78
CA PRO A 106 30.54 6.48 -6.22
C PRO A 106 29.72 5.19 -6.28
N TYR A 107 28.39 5.30 -6.43
CA TYR A 107 27.43 4.20 -6.52
C TYR A 107 26.43 4.48 -7.66
N PRO A 108 25.52 3.54 -7.99
CA PRO A 108 24.57 3.75 -9.07
C PRO A 108 23.79 5.06 -8.92
N ALA A 109 23.72 5.82 -10.01
CA ALA A 109 22.82 6.96 -10.14
C ALA A 109 21.46 6.43 -10.55
N ASP A 110 20.42 6.74 -9.79
CA ASP A 110 19.11 6.13 -9.94
C ASP A 110 18.16 7.04 -10.72
N GLY A 111 17.67 8.11 -10.11
CA GLY A 111 16.79 9.10 -10.72
C GLY A 111 17.53 10.40 -11.08
N VAL A 112 17.02 11.13 -12.06
CA VAL A 112 17.48 12.48 -12.40
C VAL A 112 16.29 13.40 -12.62
N ALA A 113 16.38 14.64 -12.16
CA ALA A 113 15.44 15.72 -12.46
C ALA A 113 16.21 17.03 -12.67
N VAL A 114 15.69 17.89 -13.54
CA VAL A 114 16.36 19.16 -13.89
C VAL A 114 15.37 20.30 -13.81
N TRP A 115 15.77 21.39 -13.17
CA TRP A 115 15.02 22.63 -13.16
C TRP A 115 15.96 23.82 -13.26
N ASP A 116 15.84 24.58 -14.34
CA ASP A 116 16.68 25.74 -14.64
C ASP A 116 18.16 25.35 -14.58
N SER A 117 18.96 25.97 -13.70
CA SER A 117 20.38 25.66 -13.51
C SER A 117 20.66 24.52 -12.53
N THR A 118 19.64 23.85 -11.99
CA THR A 118 19.81 22.84 -10.93
C THR A 118 19.52 21.43 -11.44
N VAL A 119 20.45 20.49 -11.19
CA VAL A 119 20.31 19.06 -11.51
C VAL A 119 20.25 18.26 -10.21
N TYR A 120 19.18 17.49 -10.04
CA TYR A 120 18.97 16.58 -8.91
C TYR A 120 19.25 15.16 -9.36
N VAL A 121 20.05 14.41 -8.59
CA VAL A 121 20.40 13.01 -8.89
C VAL A 121 20.23 12.18 -7.63
N SER A 122 19.33 11.18 -7.64
CA SER A 122 19.19 10.26 -6.50
C SER A 122 20.21 9.13 -6.58
N CYS A 123 20.60 8.65 -5.41
CA CYS A 123 21.50 7.51 -5.26
C CYS A 123 21.09 6.74 -4.01
N GLN A 124 20.34 5.65 -4.22
CA GLN A 124 19.75 4.84 -3.15
C GLN A 124 20.83 4.36 -2.17
N LYS A 125 21.96 3.88 -2.69
CA LYS A 125 23.05 3.33 -1.88
C LYS A 125 23.78 4.38 -1.02
N LEU A 126 23.74 5.65 -1.43
CA LEU A 126 24.24 6.76 -0.61
C LEU A 126 23.23 7.23 0.43
N GLY A 127 21.92 7.00 0.19
CA GLY A 127 20.84 7.60 0.98
C GLY A 127 20.70 9.11 0.76
N TYR A 128 21.15 9.62 -0.41
CA TYR A 128 21.12 11.04 -0.72
C TYR A 128 20.63 11.34 -2.14
N ILE A 129 19.98 12.49 -2.28
CA ILE A 129 19.74 13.19 -3.53
C ILE A 129 20.80 14.28 -3.65
N LEU A 130 21.76 14.08 -4.56
CA LEU A 130 22.85 15.00 -4.84
C LEU A 130 22.36 16.13 -5.76
N ILE A 131 22.77 17.37 -5.47
CA ILE A 131 22.30 18.56 -6.19
C ILE A 131 23.49 19.23 -6.83
N TYR A 132 23.47 19.35 -8.15
CA TYR A 132 24.54 19.95 -8.95
C TYR A 132 24.09 21.25 -9.60
N ASP A 133 25.04 22.16 -9.76
CA ASP A 133 24.93 23.28 -10.69
C ASP A 133 25.16 22.76 -12.11
N ARG A 134 24.20 23.00 -13.01
CA ARG A 134 24.18 22.48 -14.37
C ARG A 134 25.38 22.96 -15.19
N ASP A 135 25.79 24.21 -15.01
CA ASP A 135 26.78 24.85 -15.88
C ASP A 135 28.21 24.57 -15.40
N SER A 136 28.46 24.68 -14.09
CA SER A 136 29.77 24.40 -13.49
C SER A 136 30.01 22.92 -13.19
N ARG A 137 28.95 22.09 -13.21
CA ARG A 137 28.95 20.65 -12.88
C ARG A 137 29.44 20.34 -11.46
N LYS A 138 29.41 21.32 -10.56
CA LYS A 138 29.80 21.15 -9.16
C LYS A 138 28.60 20.79 -8.32
N GLU A 139 28.79 19.88 -7.37
CA GLU A 139 27.81 19.62 -6.33
C GLU A 139 27.64 20.89 -5.48
N ILE A 140 26.40 21.37 -5.38
CA ILE A 140 25.99 22.52 -4.57
C ILE A 140 25.70 22.05 -3.14
N THR A 141 24.91 21.00 -3.00
CA THR A 141 24.43 20.43 -1.72
C THR A 141 23.80 19.05 -1.97
N ARG A 142 23.21 18.46 -0.93
CA ARG A 142 22.46 17.19 -1.00
C ARG A 142 21.36 17.13 0.05
N PHE A 143 20.32 16.37 -0.25
CA PHE A 143 19.23 16.04 0.68
C PHE A 143 19.24 14.56 1.03
N TYR A 144 18.79 14.20 2.23
CA TYR A 144 18.54 12.80 2.55
C TYR A 144 17.39 12.26 1.69
N THR A 145 17.51 11.01 1.25
CA THR A 145 16.39 10.33 0.60
C THR A 145 15.30 10.06 1.65
N PRO A 146 14.02 10.24 1.30
CA PRO A 146 12.93 10.06 2.27
C PRO A 146 12.57 8.59 2.53
N GLY A 147 13.04 7.69 1.66
CA GLY A 147 12.78 6.26 1.67
C GLY A 147 14.04 5.44 1.51
N VAL A 148 13.88 4.11 1.52
CA VAL A 148 14.98 3.14 1.45
C VAL A 148 15.18 2.54 0.05
N GLY A 149 14.27 2.79 -0.89
CA GLY A 149 14.26 2.17 -2.20
C GLY A 149 14.91 3.00 -3.30
N VAL A 150 14.83 2.49 -4.53
CA VAL A 150 15.34 3.17 -5.71
C VAL A 150 14.37 4.28 -6.12
N GLU A 151 14.86 5.51 -6.21
CA GLU A 151 14.01 6.67 -6.47
C GLU A 151 14.09 7.17 -7.92
N ASN A 152 12.93 7.57 -8.45
CA ASN A 152 12.83 8.42 -9.63
C ASN A 152 12.36 9.82 -9.22
N LEU A 153 12.79 10.83 -9.98
CA LEU A 153 12.63 12.23 -9.60
C LEU A 153 11.83 12.97 -10.68
N ALA A 154 10.95 13.86 -10.23
CA ALA A 154 10.37 14.91 -11.07
C ALA A 154 10.36 16.22 -10.29
N VAL A 155 10.44 17.35 -10.97
CA VAL A 155 10.63 18.64 -10.29
C VAL A 155 9.80 19.72 -10.95
N ASN A 156 9.11 20.52 -10.14
CA ASN A 156 8.50 21.78 -10.56
C ASN A 156 9.11 22.94 -9.76
N ARG A 157 8.55 24.14 -9.88
CA ARG A 157 9.08 25.36 -9.25
C ARG A 157 9.33 25.22 -7.74
N GLU A 158 8.46 24.55 -7.01
CA GLU A 158 8.49 24.51 -5.54
C GLU A 158 8.78 23.12 -4.97
N THR A 159 8.50 22.07 -5.74
CA THR A 159 8.45 20.69 -5.23
C THR A 159 9.40 19.81 -6.02
N LEU A 160 10.21 19.05 -5.27
CA LEU A 160 10.89 17.87 -5.77
C LEU A 160 10.01 16.67 -5.40
N TRP A 161 9.49 16.01 -6.43
CA TRP A 161 8.72 14.79 -6.31
C TRP A 161 9.65 13.58 -6.38
N ILE A 162 9.54 12.70 -5.41
CA ILE A 162 10.37 11.50 -5.30
C ILE A 162 9.45 10.29 -5.32
N CYS A 163 9.60 9.45 -6.34
CA CYS A 163 8.87 8.20 -6.47
C CYS A 163 9.79 7.05 -6.09
N ASP A 164 9.54 6.44 -4.94
CA ASP A 164 10.36 5.36 -4.40
C ASP A 164 9.70 4.00 -4.66
N ARG A 165 10.45 3.10 -5.30
CA ARG A 165 9.99 1.77 -5.70
C ARG A 165 9.69 0.85 -4.52
N THR A 166 10.56 0.81 -3.52
CA THR A 166 10.46 -0.12 -2.38
C THR A 166 9.40 0.38 -1.41
N GLU A 167 9.36 1.69 -1.18
CA GLU A 167 8.35 2.34 -0.36
C GLU A 167 6.97 2.37 -1.03
N GLN A 168 6.88 2.12 -2.34
CA GLN A 168 5.66 2.28 -3.15
C GLN A 168 4.93 3.60 -2.82
N THR A 169 5.74 4.66 -2.72
CA THR A 169 5.32 5.95 -2.17
C THR A 169 5.90 7.06 -3.01
N VAL A 170 5.08 8.09 -3.26
CA VAL A 170 5.52 9.35 -3.82
C VAL A 170 5.58 10.41 -2.72
N TYR A 171 6.74 11.03 -2.56
CA TYR A 171 7.01 12.07 -1.57
C TYR A 171 6.99 13.45 -2.24
N SER A 172 6.33 14.41 -1.58
CA SER A 172 6.43 15.83 -1.90
C SER A 172 7.48 16.46 -1.00
N MET A 173 8.62 16.87 -1.56
CA MET A 173 9.71 17.49 -0.82
C MET A 173 9.90 18.95 -1.21
N ASP A 174 10.14 19.81 -0.22
CA ASP A 174 10.52 21.20 -0.43
C ASP A 174 11.91 21.29 -1.08
N ARG A 175 12.02 22.01 -2.20
CA ARG A 175 13.28 22.12 -2.94
C ARG A 175 14.37 22.92 -2.24
N ALA A 176 14.01 23.83 -1.35
CA ALA A 176 14.95 24.70 -0.67
C ALA A 176 15.51 24.04 0.59
N THR A 177 14.67 23.34 1.34
CA THR A 177 15.03 22.76 2.64
C THR A 177 15.32 21.26 2.59
N GLY A 178 14.81 20.54 1.60
CA GLY A 178 14.83 19.06 1.59
C GLY A 178 13.83 18.44 2.56
N GLU A 179 12.89 19.22 3.10
CA GLU A 179 11.89 18.71 4.04
C GLU A 179 10.72 18.02 3.30
N VAL A 180 10.38 16.82 3.74
CA VAL A 180 9.19 16.10 3.25
C VAL A 180 7.93 16.74 3.82
N ARG A 181 7.15 17.40 2.96
CA ARG A 181 5.87 18.06 3.29
C ARG A 181 4.77 17.02 3.55
N PHE A 182 4.63 16.06 2.66
CA PHE A 182 3.74 14.91 2.78
C PHE A 182 4.17 13.80 1.82
N SER A 183 3.53 12.64 1.92
CA SER A 183 3.70 11.55 0.97
C SER A 183 2.39 10.82 0.73
N VAL A 184 2.32 10.08 -0.37
CA VAL A 184 1.15 9.32 -0.77
C VAL A 184 1.55 7.94 -1.29
N LEU A 185 0.74 6.93 -0.95
CA LEU A 185 0.91 5.58 -1.47
C LEU A 185 0.52 5.51 -2.94
N THR A 186 1.30 4.79 -3.74
CA THR A 186 0.94 4.52 -5.13
C THR A 186 -0.23 3.53 -5.23
N PRO A 187 -1.16 3.68 -6.19
CA PRO A 187 -2.26 2.73 -6.38
C PRO A 187 -1.81 1.31 -6.77
N PHE A 188 -0.63 1.19 -7.37
CA PHE A 188 -0.09 -0.09 -7.83
C PHE A 188 1.30 -0.32 -7.25
N ASP A 189 1.74 -1.57 -7.30
CA ASP A 189 3.06 -2.02 -6.88
C ASP A 189 4.13 -1.62 -7.90
N SER A 190 5.41 -1.71 -7.49
CA SER A 190 6.55 -1.55 -8.39
C SER A 190 6.57 -0.25 -9.21
N PRO A 191 6.44 0.95 -8.59
CA PRO A 191 6.58 2.20 -9.33
C PRO A 191 8.05 2.45 -9.71
N THR A 192 8.28 2.87 -10.95
CA THR A 192 9.61 2.92 -11.59
C THR A 192 9.90 4.22 -12.34
N GLY A 193 8.97 5.18 -12.33
CA GLY A 193 9.16 6.48 -12.98
C GLY A 193 8.09 7.46 -12.54
N ILE A 194 8.38 8.75 -12.58
CA ILE A 194 7.44 9.82 -12.26
C ILE A 194 7.63 11.00 -13.21
N ALA A 195 6.53 11.61 -13.64
CA ALA A 195 6.55 12.81 -14.46
C ALA A 195 5.45 13.78 -14.04
N ILE A 196 5.70 15.06 -14.27
CA ILE A 196 4.70 16.12 -14.16
C ILE A 196 4.25 16.47 -15.57
N HIS A 197 2.95 16.37 -15.82
CA HIS A 197 2.33 16.92 -17.01
C HIS A 197 1.68 18.26 -16.66
N LEU A 198 1.97 19.28 -17.47
CA LEU A 198 1.30 20.58 -17.41
C LEU A 198 0.34 20.66 -18.59
N ASP A 199 -0.96 20.62 -18.31
CA ASP A 199 -1.98 20.83 -19.33
C ASP A 199 -1.89 22.27 -19.84
N THR A 200 -1.58 22.42 -21.13
CA THR A 200 -1.38 23.72 -21.77
C THR A 200 -2.66 24.54 -21.92
N GLN A 201 -3.83 23.90 -21.87
CA GLN A 201 -5.15 24.54 -21.97
C GLN A 201 -5.67 24.98 -20.61
N THR A 202 -5.52 24.12 -19.60
CA THR A 202 -6.07 24.38 -18.25
C THR A 202 -5.05 24.97 -17.27
N GLY A 203 -3.75 24.84 -17.56
CA GLY A 203 -2.66 25.20 -16.66
C GLY A 203 -2.54 24.28 -15.44
N LYS A 204 -3.26 23.15 -15.42
CA LYS A 204 -3.26 22.20 -14.31
C LYS A 204 -2.06 21.25 -14.41
N GLU A 205 -1.34 21.10 -13.31
CA GLU A 205 -0.30 20.06 -13.19
C GLU A 205 -0.93 18.74 -12.73
N SER A 206 -0.51 17.63 -13.35
CA SER A 206 -0.89 16.27 -12.98
C SER A 206 0.34 15.38 -12.88
N LEU A 207 0.36 14.49 -11.90
CA LEU A 207 1.43 13.51 -11.73
C LEU A 207 1.08 12.22 -12.47
N PHE A 208 2.07 11.66 -13.15
CA PHE A 208 1.99 10.33 -13.74
C PHE A 208 3.10 9.47 -13.16
N VAL A 209 2.80 8.21 -12.92
CA VAL A 209 3.76 7.22 -12.40
C VAL A 209 3.82 6.05 -13.36
N ALA A 210 5.03 5.64 -13.74
CA ALA A 210 5.27 4.40 -14.47
C ALA A 210 5.37 3.25 -13.47
N TYR A 211 4.82 2.10 -13.85
CA TYR A 211 4.88 0.86 -13.10
C TYR A 211 5.50 -0.22 -13.99
N ALA A 212 6.42 -0.99 -13.44
CA ALA A 212 7.06 -2.08 -14.16
C ALA A 212 7.40 -3.24 -13.20
N SER A 213 6.78 -4.38 -13.44
CA SER A 213 7.02 -5.64 -12.76
C SER A 213 6.92 -6.81 -13.73
N GLU A 214 7.11 -8.02 -13.22
CA GLU A 214 6.83 -9.25 -13.95
C GLU A 214 5.67 -9.96 -13.25
N GLU A 215 4.78 -10.55 -14.02
CA GLU A 215 3.69 -11.36 -13.49
C GLU A 215 3.91 -12.85 -13.83
N PRO A 216 3.82 -13.75 -12.83
CA PRO A 216 3.93 -15.18 -13.08
C PRO A 216 2.69 -15.70 -13.81
N TYR A 217 2.89 -16.58 -14.79
CA TYR A 217 1.80 -17.32 -15.42
C TYR A 217 2.24 -18.74 -15.79
N ILE A 218 1.26 -19.63 -15.93
CA ILE A 218 1.48 -20.99 -16.41
C ILE A 218 1.41 -20.99 -17.93
N ARG A 219 2.49 -21.42 -18.58
CA ARG A 219 2.59 -21.55 -20.03
C ARG A 219 2.49 -23.02 -20.44
N ASP A 220 1.72 -23.29 -21.49
CA ASP A 220 1.76 -24.56 -22.19
C ASP A 220 3.06 -24.67 -23.01
N ASN A 221 3.95 -25.57 -22.59
CA ASN A 221 5.14 -25.98 -23.33
C ASN A 221 4.92 -27.39 -23.90
N PRO A 222 4.53 -27.50 -25.19
CA PRO A 222 4.24 -28.80 -25.81
C PRO A 222 5.47 -29.71 -25.95
N ASN A 223 6.67 -29.23 -25.61
CA ASN A 223 7.93 -29.98 -25.67
C ASN A 223 8.45 -30.44 -24.29
N ALA A 224 7.74 -30.13 -23.20
CA ALA A 224 8.12 -30.51 -21.83
C ALA A 224 7.14 -31.56 -21.24
N ASP A 225 7.63 -32.34 -20.27
CA ASP A 225 6.81 -33.23 -19.43
C ASP A 225 7.21 -33.02 -17.95
N PRO A 226 6.34 -32.40 -17.11
CA PRO A 226 5.00 -31.92 -17.44
C PRO A 226 4.99 -30.76 -18.44
N ASN A 227 3.93 -30.67 -19.25
CA ASN A 227 3.78 -29.69 -20.33
C ASN A 227 3.37 -28.29 -19.86
N HIS A 228 3.22 -28.08 -18.55
CA HIS A 228 2.92 -26.78 -17.95
C HIS A 228 4.18 -26.28 -17.24
N GLU A 229 4.66 -25.10 -17.61
CA GLU A 229 5.82 -24.46 -17.00
C GLU A 229 5.45 -23.11 -16.39
N LEU A 230 6.00 -22.80 -15.22
CA LEU A 230 5.95 -21.45 -14.66
C LEU A 230 6.87 -20.55 -15.48
N THR A 231 6.33 -19.45 -15.97
CA THR A 231 7.12 -18.42 -16.65
C THR A 231 6.60 -17.03 -16.26
N TYR A 232 7.29 -16.00 -16.72
CA TYR A 232 7.01 -14.61 -16.35
C TYR A 232 6.76 -13.78 -17.60
N ARG A 233 5.82 -12.83 -17.52
CA ARG A 233 5.61 -11.82 -18.57
C ARG A 233 5.74 -10.42 -18.00
N ASP A 234 6.21 -9.53 -18.85
CA ASP A 234 6.33 -8.11 -18.55
C ASP A 234 4.96 -7.50 -18.22
N ARG A 235 4.84 -6.83 -17.08
CA ARG A 235 3.68 -5.99 -16.72
C ARG A 235 4.17 -4.56 -16.56
N THR A 236 3.90 -3.72 -17.56
CA THR A 236 4.26 -2.30 -17.51
C THR A 236 3.18 -1.37 -18.06
N PHE A 237 2.98 -0.25 -17.38
CA PHE A 237 1.99 0.77 -17.73
C PHE A 237 2.30 2.07 -17.01
N ILE A 238 1.58 3.14 -17.34
CA ILE A 238 1.69 4.46 -16.71
C ILE A 238 0.30 4.86 -16.23
N HIS A 239 0.18 5.31 -14.99
CA HIS A 239 -1.10 5.73 -14.41
C HIS A 239 -1.02 7.13 -13.80
N PRO A 240 -2.06 7.97 -13.92
CA PRO A 240 -2.16 9.21 -13.17
C PRO A 240 -2.18 8.97 -11.66
N LEU A 241 -1.37 9.71 -10.92
CA LEU A 241 -1.38 9.73 -9.46
C LEU A 241 -2.25 10.90 -8.99
N TYR A 242 -3.43 10.58 -8.46
CA TYR A 242 -4.29 11.56 -7.82
C TYR A 242 -3.95 11.64 -6.34
N TYR A 243 -3.96 12.85 -5.78
CA TYR A 243 -3.76 13.04 -4.36
C TYR A 243 -4.55 14.23 -3.81
N HIS A 244 -4.80 14.18 -2.51
CA HIS A 244 -5.31 15.29 -1.71
C HIS A 244 -4.52 15.35 -0.42
N HIS A 245 -3.89 16.50 -0.17
CA HIS A 245 -3.12 16.73 1.03
C HIS A 245 -3.95 17.57 2.01
N ALA A 246 -4.14 17.04 3.22
CA ALA A 246 -4.88 17.64 4.30
C ALA A 246 -3.89 18.03 5.42
N PRO A 247 -3.23 19.20 5.32
CA PRO A 247 -2.12 19.57 6.21
C PRO A 247 -2.53 19.68 7.68
N ASP A 248 -3.74 20.17 7.96
CA ASP A 248 -4.25 20.33 9.32
C ASP A 248 -4.46 18.98 10.02
N GLN A 249 -4.85 17.96 9.26
CA GLN A 249 -5.05 16.59 9.72
C GLN A 249 -3.78 15.73 9.57
N LYS A 250 -2.69 16.30 9.02
CA LYS A 250 -1.40 15.64 8.79
C LYS A 250 -1.51 14.32 8.02
N TYR A 251 -2.38 14.25 7.02
CA TYR A 251 -2.43 13.11 6.10
C TYR A 251 -2.57 13.55 4.65
N ALA A 252 -2.23 12.64 3.74
CA ALA A 252 -2.62 12.74 2.35
C ALA A 252 -3.35 11.47 1.90
N LEU A 253 -4.34 11.66 1.04
CA LEU A 253 -5.05 10.60 0.36
C LEU A 253 -4.52 10.45 -1.07
N SER A 254 -4.58 9.24 -1.61
CA SER A 254 -4.25 8.97 -3.02
C SER A 254 -5.42 8.35 -3.78
N ASN A 255 -5.16 7.83 -4.98
CA ASN A 255 -6.11 7.08 -5.80
C ASN A 255 -6.95 6.11 -4.95
N GLY A 256 -8.18 5.86 -5.41
CA GLY A 256 -9.10 4.97 -4.73
C GLY A 256 -10.08 4.34 -5.68
N TYR A 257 -10.83 3.35 -5.17
CA TYR A 257 -11.74 2.55 -5.97
C TYR A 257 -13.08 2.41 -5.26
N LEU A 258 -14.14 2.31 -6.08
CA LEU A 258 -15.42 1.80 -5.63
C LEU A 258 -15.37 0.27 -5.71
N ILE A 259 -15.52 -0.39 -4.57
CA ILE A 259 -15.36 -1.83 -4.41
C ILE A 259 -16.66 -2.40 -3.87
N GLU A 260 -17.12 -3.49 -4.47
CA GLU A 260 -18.11 -4.36 -3.86
C GLU A 260 -17.40 -5.50 -3.12
N MET A 261 -17.76 -5.71 -1.86
CA MET A 261 -17.28 -6.82 -1.04
C MET A 261 -18.47 -7.64 -0.54
N SER A 262 -18.43 -8.95 -0.71
CA SER A 262 -19.36 -9.88 -0.07
C SER A 262 -18.64 -10.72 0.96
N TYR A 263 -19.23 -10.86 2.14
CA TYR A 263 -18.86 -11.81 3.18
C TYR A 263 -20.06 -12.70 3.48
N VAL A 264 -19.91 -14.01 3.32
CA VAL A 264 -21.00 -14.98 3.45
C VAL A 264 -20.54 -16.18 4.25
N GLU A 265 -21.31 -16.55 5.26
CA GLU A 265 -21.20 -17.83 5.96
C GLU A 265 -22.14 -18.86 5.31
N GLU A 266 -21.59 -20.05 5.08
CA GLU A 266 -22.34 -21.25 4.71
C GLU A 266 -22.27 -22.24 5.88
N ILE A 267 -23.40 -22.48 6.56
CA ILE A 267 -23.48 -23.50 7.61
C ILE A 267 -23.24 -24.86 6.97
N ALA A 268 -22.08 -25.44 7.26
CA ALA A 268 -21.61 -26.70 6.70
C ALA A 268 -20.77 -27.41 7.76
N PRO A 269 -21.39 -27.85 8.87
CA PRO A 269 -20.65 -28.32 10.02
C PRO A 269 -19.91 -29.64 9.73
N LEU A 270 -18.72 -29.80 10.31
CA LEU A 270 -17.95 -31.04 10.25
C LEU A 270 -18.65 -32.18 11.01
N GLU A 271 -19.29 -31.85 12.13
CA GLU A 271 -20.15 -32.73 12.90
C GLU A 271 -21.51 -32.06 13.14
N GLU A 272 -22.60 -32.79 12.99
CA GLU A 272 -23.94 -32.22 13.18
C GLU A 272 -24.12 -31.70 14.60
N VAL A 273 -24.60 -30.45 14.72
CA VAL A 273 -24.81 -29.76 15.98
C VAL A 273 -26.28 -29.49 16.24
N TYR A 274 -26.64 -29.38 17.52
CA TYR A 274 -27.89 -28.76 17.95
C TYR A 274 -27.57 -27.53 18.79
N LEU A 275 -27.93 -26.35 18.30
CA LEU A 275 -27.74 -25.08 19.00
C LEU A 275 -29.05 -24.31 19.08
N PRO A 276 -29.66 -24.16 20.27
CA PRO A 276 -30.86 -23.35 20.43
C PRO A 276 -30.55 -21.85 20.55
N ASP A 277 -31.48 -20.99 20.17
CA ASP A 277 -31.45 -19.53 20.36
C ASP A 277 -30.09 -18.91 19.99
N VAL A 278 -29.75 -19.01 18.71
CA VAL A 278 -28.43 -18.65 18.19
C VAL A 278 -28.44 -17.21 17.70
N GLU A 279 -27.48 -16.43 18.18
CA GLU A 279 -27.16 -15.12 17.62
C GLU A 279 -25.76 -15.13 17.02
N TRP A 280 -25.71 -14.92 15.71
CA TRP A 280 -24.48 -14.85 14.94
C TRP A 280 -24.24 -13.40 14.54
N ARG A 281 -23.14 -12.82 15.02
CA ARG A 281 -22.80 -11.42 14.81
C ARG A 281 -21.59 -11.32 13.89
N ILE A 282 -21.70 -10.54 12.82
CA ILE A 282 -20.65 -10.30 11.84
C ILE A 282 -20.46 -8.79 11.69
N ALA A 283 -19.25 -8.29 11.92
CA ALA A 283 -18.93 -6.87 11.82
C ALA A 283 -19.11 -6.36 10.38
N LEU A 284 -19.68 -5.16 10.27
CA LEU A 284 -19.83 -4.45 9.00
C LEU A 284 -18.62 -3.55 8.75
N PRO A 285 -18.30 -3.20 7.48
CA PRO A 285 -17.23 -2.28 7.17
C PRO A 285 -17.35 -0.94 7.90
N SER A 286 -16.22 -0.40 8.35
CA SER A 286 -16.14 0.83 9.15
C SER A 286 -16.17 2.08 8.27
N GLU A 287 -16.68 3.19 8.81
CA GLU A 287 -16.56 4.53 8.23
C GLU A 287 -15.27 5.20 8.73
N THR A 288 -14.42 5.68 7.82
CA THR A 288 -13.16 6.35 8.14
C THR A 288 -12.87 7.53 7.20
N GLU A 289 -11.74 8.23 7.41
CA GLU A 289 -11.28 9.30 6.50
C GLU A 289 -11.02 8.81 5.07
N ARG A 290 -10.70 7.51 4.92
CA ARG A 290 -10.30 6.88 3.65
C ARG A 290 -11.34 5.92 3.07
N GLN A 291 -12.29 5.47 3.87
CA GLN A 291 -13.28 4.45 3.53
C GLN A 291 -14.69 4.96 3.82
N LYS A 292 -15.55 4.98 2.79
CA LYS A 292 -16.98 5.33 2.90
C LYS A 292 -17.85 4.14 2.53
N VAL A 293 -18.81 3.80 3.39
CA VAL A 293 -19.78 2.72 3.18
C VAL A 293 -20.99 3.29 2.47
N LYS A 294 -21.11 3.03 1.17
CA LYS A 294 -22.19 3.59 0.33
C LYS A 294 -23.49 2.82 0.51
N HIS A 295 -23.39 1.49 0.63
CA HIS A 295 -24.53 0.61 0.74
C HIS A 295 -24.13 -0.71 1.42
N VAL A 296 -25.06 -1.31 2.16
CA VAL A 296 -24.95 -2.67 2.72
C VAL A 296 -26.30 -3.37 2.54
N GLU A 297 -26.30 -4.60 2.06
CA GLU A 297 -27.48 -5.46 1.94
C GLU A 297 -27.23 -6.88 2.46
N PRO A 298 -28.26 -7.58 2.97
CA PRO A 298 -28.14 -8.98 3.38
C PRO A 298 -27.97 -9.91 2.17
N ILE A 299 -27.21 -10.99 2.37
CA ILE A 299 -27.17 -12.15 1.48
C ILE A 299 -27.86 -13.32 2.18
N GLY A 300 -28.74 -14.02 1.47
CA GLY A 300 -29.42 -15.22 1.95
C GLY A 300 -30.61 -14.92 2.86
N ILE A 301 -30.34 -14.60 4.13
CA ILE A 301 -31.35 -14.25 5.14
C ILE A 301 -31.12 -12.82 5.65
N PRO A 302 -32.17 -12.11 6.12
CA PRO A 302 -32.03 -10.77 6.66
C PRO A 302 -31.27 -10.75 7.99
N PHE A 303 -30.60 -9.63 8.29
CA PHE A 303 -30.02 -9.33 9.60
C PHE A 303 -30.63 -8.07 10.20
N THR A 304 -30.49 -7.90 11.50
CA THR A 304 -30.67 -6.60 12.19
C THR A 304 -29.31 -5.98 12.46
N GLU A 305 -29.22 -4.65 12.50
CA GLU A 305 -27.98 -3.95 12.84
C GLU A 305 -27.91 -3.62 14.33
N GLU A 306 -26.75 -3.87 14.94
CA GLU A 306 -26.38 -3.40 16.28
C GLU A 306 -25.15 -2.48 16.19
N ILE A 307 -25.00 -1.58 17.16
CA ILE A 307 -23.78 -0.77 17.34
C ILE A 307 -23.07 -1.27 18.58
N ILE A 308 -21.84 -1.75 18.41
CA ILE A 308 -20.96 -2.21 19.48
C ILE A 308 -19.70 -1.35 19.43
N ASP A 309 -19.46 -0.56 20.48
CA ASP A 309 -18.29 0.33 20.58
C ASP A 309 -18.09 1.24 19.35
N GLY A 310 -19.21 1.76 18.82
CA GLY A 310 -19.22 2.62 17.65
C GLY A 310 -19.02 1.90 16.30
N GLN A 311 -18.92 0.56 16.29
CA GLN A 311 -18.87 -0.24 15.08
C GLN A 311 -20.25 -0.86 14.79
N ARG A 312 -20.63 -0.87 13.50
CA ARG A 312 -21.87 -1.51 13.05
C ARG A 312 -21.66 -3.02 12.91
N VAL A 313 -22.64 -3.80 13.33
CA VAL A 313 -22.58 -5.27 13.35
C VAL A 313 -23.91 -5.82 12.81
N ALA A 314 -23.84 -6.74 11.85
CA ALA A 314 -24.97 -7.51 11.37
C ALA A 314 -25.26 -8.67 12.31
N VAL A 315 -26.51 -8.81 12.76
CA VAL A 315 -26.95 -9.84 13.69
C VAL A 315 -27.97 -10.75 13.02
N PHE A 316 -27.60 -12.00 12.86
CA PHE A 316 -28.44 -13.09 12.34
C PHE A 316 -28.95 -13.91 13.52
N LYS A 317 -30.26 -14.17 13.56
CA LYS A 317 -30.91 -14.90 14.64
C LYS A 317 -31.52 -16.18 14.11
N PHE A 318 -31.26 -17.28 14.79
CA PHE A 318 -31.86 -18.58 14.52
C PHE A 318 -32.55 -19.07 15.78
N GLU A 319 -33.82 -19.49 15.67
CA GLU A 319 -34.54 -20.10 16.80
C GLU A 319 -33.79 -21.34 17.31
N SER A 320 -33.23 -22.10 16.37
CA SER A 320 -32.29 -23.19 16.60
C SER A 320 -31.55 -23.50 15.31
N LEU A 321 -30.34 -24.06 15.42
CA LEU A 321 -29.68 -24.81 14.38
C LEU A 321 -29.80 -26.30 14.73
N VAL A 322 -30.50 -27.08 13.91
CA VAL A 322 -30.70 -28.53 14.14
C VAL A 322 -29.87 -29.40 13.19
N PRO A 323 -29.61 -30.68 13.54
CA PRO A 323 -28.90 -31.60 12.64
C PRO A 323 -29.51 -31.66 11.23
N GLY A 324 -28.67 -31.50 10.22
CA GLY A 324 -29.04 -31.48 8.80
C GLY A 324 -29.52 -30.12 8.27
N GLU A 325 -29.66 -29.12 9.12
CA GLU A 325 -30.02 -27.76 8.71
C GLU A 325 -28.83 -27.04 8.06
N ARG A 326 -29.09 -26.29 7.00
CA ARG A 326 -28.08 -25.57 6.21
C ARG A 326 -28.60 -24.19 5.85
N HIS A 327 -27.78 -23.17 6.05
CA HIS A 327 -28.10 -21.79 5.74
C HIS A 327 -26.92 -21.14 5.03
N ILE A 328 -27.26 -20.19 4.17
CA ILE A 328 -26.31 -19.24 3.59
C ILE A 328 -26.73 -17.87 4.10
N PHE A 329 -25.84 -17.15 4.76
CA PHE A 329 -26.15 -15.85 5.34
C PHE A 329 -24.93 -14.94 5.38
N GLY A 330 -25.13 -13.64 5.30
CA GLY A 330 -24.03 -12.68 5.32
C GLY A 330 -24.44 -11.33 4.78
N TRP A 331 -23.47 -10.57 4.31
CA TRP A 331 -23.70 -9.22 3.80
C TRP A 331 -22.85 -8.91 2.58
N LYS A 332 -23.35 -7.97 1.78
CA LYS A 332 -22.64 -7.33 0.68
C LYS A 332 -22.57 -5.85 0.94
N ALA A 333 -21.40 -5.25 0.74
CA ALA A 333 -21.17 -3.83 0.93
C ALA A 333 -20.52 -3.19 -0.31
N GLN A 334 -20.93 -1.97 -0.62
CA GLN A 334 -20.25 -1.10 -1.58
C GLN A 334 -19.46 -0.04 -0.84
N LEU A 335 -18.16 0.04 -1.13
CA LEU A 335 -17.17 0.81 -0.38
C LEU A 335 -16.40 1.73 -1.33
N GLU A 336 -16.33 3.02 -1.03
CA GLU A 336 -15.32 3.89 -1.63
C GLU A 336 -14.08 3.86 -0.77
N VAL A 337 -12.95 3.42 -1.31
CA VAL A 337 -11.72 3.23 -0.54
C VAL A 337 -10.53 3.88 -1.25
N ARG A 338 -9.84 4.83 -0.59
CA ARG A 338 -8.67 5.57 -1.15
C ARG A 338 -7.35 5.04 -0.63
N GLY A 339 -6.17 5.51 -1.02
CA GLY A 339 -4.95 5.35 -0.21
C GLY A 339 -4.90 6.41 0.89
N ILE A 340 -4.28 6.14 2.04
CA ILE A 340 -3.99 7.17 3.07
C ILE A 340 -2.56 7.02 3.56
N LYS A 341 -1.91 8.14 3.84
CA LYS A 341 -0.59 8.19 4.48
C LYS A 341 -0.51 9.41 5.41
N TYR A 342 -0.22 9.17 6.68
CA TYR A 342 -0.02 10.24 7.64
C TYR A 342 1.43 10.72 7.65
N ARG A 343 1.62 12.02 7.90
CA ARG A 343 2.91 12.66 8.08
C ARG A 343 3.01 13.22 9.50
N ILE A 344 3.24 12.31 10.44
CA ILE A 344 3.54 12.64 11.85
C ILE A 344 5.01 12.32 12.10
N THR A 345 5.71 13.22 12.77
CA THR A 345 7.13 13.11 13.09
C THR A 345 7.37 12.93 14.58
N PRO A 346 8.55 12.48 15.02
CA PRO A 346 8.86 12.38 16.45
C PRO A 346 8.65 13.70 17.20
N LYS A 347 8.93 14.84 16.56
CA LYS A 347 8.73 16.17 17.14
C LYS A 347 7.26 16.46 17.44
N ASP A 348 6.34 15.96 16.61
CA ASP A 348 4.91 16.17 16.80
C ASP A 348 4.38 15.46 18.05
N VAL A 349 5.11 14.47 18.57
CA VAL A 349 4.69 13.67 19.73
C VAL A 349 5.52 13.90 20.99
N GLU A 350 6.31 14.96 21.05
CA GLU A 350 7.06 15.33 22.25
C GLU A 350 6.15 15.94 23.34
N ASP A 351 5.14 16.71 22.93
CA ASP A 351 4.21 17.45 23.82
C ASP A 351 2.75 16.98 23.67
N ILE A 352 2.52 15.67 23.75
CA ILE A 352 1.18 15.07 23.66
C ILE A 352 0.50 14.97 25.04
N PRO A 353 -0.84 15.02 25.10
CA PRO A 353 -1.57 14.84 26.36
C PRO A 353 -1.40 13.42 26.91
N GLU A 354 -1.73 13.25 28.20
CA GLU A 354 -1.78 11.92 28.82
C GLU A 354 -2.87 11.04 28.19
N ILE A 355 -2.65 9.73 28.24
CA ILE A 355 -3.65 8.75 27.78
C ILE A 355 -4.84 8.80 28.74
N SER A 356 -6.06 8.86 28.20
CA SER A 356 -7.27 8.83 29.03
C SER A 356 -7.42 7.47 29.74
N PRO A 357 -7.95 7.43 30.98
CA PRO A 357 -8.13 6.18 31.72
C PRO A 357 -8.95 5.11 30.99
N GLU A 358 -9.92 5.52 30.16
CA GLU A 358 -10.74 4.61 29.35
C GLU A 358 -9.89 3.87 28.29
N VAL A 359 -9.06 4.60 27.56
CA VAL A 359 -8.15 4.03 26.55
C VAL A 359 -7.12 3.12 27.22
N GLU A 360 -6.56 3.53 28.36
CA GLU A 360 -5.62 2.71 29.12
C GLU A 360 -6.24 1.39 29.58
N ALA A 361 -7.40 1.45 30.25
CA ALA A 361 -8.08 0.27 30.78
C ALA A 361 -8.50 -0.74 29.69
N ARG A 362 -8.69 -0.27 28.45
CA ARG A 362 -9.14 -1.10 27.33
C ARG A 362 -8.00 -1.61 26.45
N TYR A 363 -6.96 -0.81 26.23
CA TYR A 363 -5.96 -1.05 25.19
C TYR A 363 -4.53 -1.15 25.69
N LEU A 364 -4.30 -1.10 27.01
CA LEU A 364 -3.01 -1.41 27.65
C LEU A 364 -3.05 -2.68 28.51
N VAL A 365 -4.12 -3.47 28.39
CA VAL A 365 -4.33 -4.73 29.12
C VAL A 365 -4.14 -5.95 28.21
N ASP A 366 -3.97 -7.11 28.81
CA ASP A 366 -3.98 -8.39 28.10
C ASP A 366 -5.41 -8.91 28.00
N ASN A 367 -6.06 -8.67 26.86
CA ASN A 367 -7.43 -9.09 26.54
C ASN A 367 -7.54 -9.78 25.17
N ASP A 368 -6.39 -10.17 24.60
CA ASP A 368 -6.25 -10.83 23.29
C ASP A 368 -5.32 -12.06 23.38
N ASP A 369 -5.17 -12.66 24.57
CA ASP A 369 -4.27 -13.78 24.86
C ASP A 369 -2.80 -13.50 24.45
N LEU A 370 -2.29 -12.33 24.84
CA LEU A 370 -1.00 -11.78 24.41
C LEU A 370 0.19 -12.26 25.24
N ALA A 371 -0.05 -13.07 26.28
CA ALA A 371 1.00 -13.63 27.14
C ALA A 371 1.97 -12.56 27.69
N MET A 372 1.45 -11.36 28.02
CA MET A 372 2.24 -10.18 28.41
C MET A 372 2.97 -10.34 29.75
N ASP A 373 2.62 -11.35 30.55
CA ASP A 373 3.23 -11.67 31.83
C ASP A 373 4.45 -12.60 31.70
N THR A 374 4.62 -13.28 30.57
CA THR A 374 5.72 -14.23 30.32
C THR A 374 7.08 -13.53 30.25
N ALA A 375 8.13 -14.27 30.61
CA ALA A 375 9.48 -13.72 30.71
C ALA A 375 10.04 -13.27 29.34
N ILE A 376 9.78 -14.03 28.27
CA ILE A 376 10.26 -13.72 26.93
C ILE A 376 9.60 -12.45 26.39
N VAL A 377 8.27 -12.33 26.48
CA VAL A 377 7.53 -11.16 25.98
C VAL A 377 7.95 -9.89 26.73
N ARG A 378 8.09 -9.94 28.06
CA ARG A 378 8.56 -8.79 28.87
C ARG A 378 10.01 -8.40 28.57
N ARG A 379 10.87 -9.36 28.28
CA ARG A 379 12.27 -9.09 27.90
C ARG A 379 12.29 -8.43 26.52
N SER A 380 11.63 -9.02 25.53
CA SER A 380 11.53 -8.48 24.18
C SER A 380 10.94 -7.07 24.17
N ALA A 381 9.93 -6.77 25.00
CA ALA A 381 9.36 -5.43 25.10
C ALA A 381 10.38 -4.38 25.56
N ARG A 382 11.26 -4.74 26.52
CA ARG A 382 12.32 -3.84 27.00
C ARG A 382 13.46 -3.69 25.99
N GLU A 383 13.88 -4.80 25.38
CA GLU A 383 14.96 -4.82 24.38
C GLU A 383 14.56 -4.02 23.14
N ALA A 384 13.33 -4.19 22.68
CA ALA A 384 12.79 -3.53 21.50
C ALA A 384 12.88 -2.00 21.54
N ILE A 385 12.65 -1.37 22.69
CA ILE A 385 12.73 0.10 22.80
C ILE A 385 14.07 0.61 23.34
N GLY A 386 14.85 -0.25 24.01
CA GLY A 386 16.05 0.16 24.75
C GLY A 386 15.76 1.29 25.74
N THR A 387 16.29 2.48 25.48
CA THR A 387 16.10 3.68 26.31
C THR A 387 15.23 4.75 25.63
N GLU A 388 14.59 4.46 24.51
CA GLU A 388 13.76 5.42 23.78
C GLU A 388 12.51 5.79 24.59
N THR A 389 12.19 7.09 24.63
CA THR A 389 11.06 7.65 25.37
C THR A 389 10.00 8.24 24.44
N ASN A 390 10.39 8.70 23.25
CA ASN A 390 9.49 9.25 22.26
C ASN A 390 8.56 8.15 21.69
N LEU A 391 7.25 8.36 21.81
CA LEU A 391 6.23 7.35 21.45
C LEU A 391 6.39 6.84 20.01
N LEU A 392 6.61 7.74 19.05
CA LEU A 392 6.71 7.36 17.65
C LEU A 392 7.99 6.57 17.37
N ARG A 393 9.11 6.98 17.98
CA ARG A 393 10.37 6.23 17.87
C ARG A 393 10.29 4.87 18.54
N LYS A 394 9.62 4.74 19.69
CA LYS A 394 9.32 3.44 20.30
C LYS A 394 8.55 2.54 19.34
N MET A 395 7.54 3.06 18.65
CA MET A 395 6.75 2.29 17.70
C MET A 395 7.60 1.80 16.51
N TYR A 396 8.50 2.64 15.99
CA TYR A 396 9.50 2.20 14.99
C TYR A 396 10.42 1.11 15.53
N SER A 397 10.98 1.29 16.73
CA SER A 397 11.91 0.31 17.32
C SER A 397 11.24 -1.03 17.62
N ILE A 398 10.01 -1.02 18.14
CA ILE A 398 9.20 -2.23 18.36
C ILE A 398 8.95 -2.97 17.06
N ARG A 399 8.48 -2.25 16.04
CA ARG A 399 8.22 -2.85 14.72
C ARG A 399 9.49 -3.49 14.15
N ASN A 400 10.59 -2.75 14.13
CA ASN A 400 11.83 -3.23 13.54
C ASN A 400 12.40 -4.41 14.33
N TYR A 401 12.31 -4.38 15.67
CA TYR A 401 12.69 -5.52 16.51
C TYR A 401 11.89 -6.78 16.14
N VAL A 402 10.57 -6.66 15.94
CA VAL A 402 9.76 -7.81 15.52
C VAL A 402 10.19 -8.33 14.14
N TYR A 403 10.58 -7.46 13.21
CA TYR A 403 11.06 -7.88 11.89
C TYR A 403 12.45 -8.53 11.96
N ASP A 404 13.30 -8.07 12.89
CA ASP A 404 14.61 -8.67 13.13
C ASP A 404 14.50 -10.07 13.78
N GLU A 405 13.48 -10.30 14.61
CA GLU A 405 13.30 -11.55 15.36
C GLU A 405 12.43 -12.59 14.65
N LEU A 406 11.55 -12.19 13.74
CA LEU A 406 10.60 -13.09 13.07
C LEU A 406 10.85 -13.19 11.57
N SER A 407 10.62 -14.38 11.03
CA SER A 407 10.41 -14.59 9.59
C SER A 407 8.93 -14.83 9.29
N TYR A 408 8.42 -14.32 8.17
CA TYR A 408 7.04 -14.55 7.78
C TYR A 408 6.79 -16.00 7.33
N GLY A 409 5.73 -16.62 7.84
CA GLY A 409 5.28 -17.94 7.41
C GLY A 409 3.80 -18.18 7.73
N ILE A 410 3.04 -18.64 6.73
CA ILE A 410 1.61 -18.94 6.90
C ILE A 410 1.43 -20.17 7.81
N LYS A 411 0.48 -20.08 8.75
CA LYS A 411 0.13 -21.13 9.70
C LYS A 411 -1.39 -21.34 9.71
N PRO A 412 -1.86 -22.59 9.96
CA PRO A 412 -3.29 -22.87 10.05
C PRO A 412 -3.94 -22.42 11.38
N TYR A 413 -3.14 -22.06 12.38
CA TYR A 413 -3.58 -21.53 13.67
C TYR A 413 -2.68 -20.38 14.11
N ILE A 414 -3.12 -19.63 15.13
CA ILE A 414 -2.42 -18.48 15.71
C ILE A 414 -2.01 -18.85 17.13
N ASP A 415 -0.71 -18.85 17.40
CA ASP A 415 -0.18 -19.03 18.75
C ASP A 415 0.00 -17.71 19.51
N THR A 416 0.15 -17.80 20.83
CA THR A 416 0.42 -16.65 21.71
C THR A 416 1.83 -16.08 21.48
N PRO A 417 2.06 -14.78 21.75
CA PRO A 417 3.33 -14.10 21.45
C PRO A 417 4.60 -14.74 22.02
N ASP A 418 4.53 -15.39 23.18
CA ASP A 418 5.65 -16.10 23.79
C ASP A 418 6.13 -17.29 22.94
N ILE A 419 5.20 -18.12 22.47
CA ILE A 419 5.49 -19.25 21.57
C ILE A 419 6.03 -18.74 20.24
N VAL A 420 5.44 -17.67 19.70
CA VAL A 420 5.86 -17.09 18.42
C VAL A 420 7.29 -16.55 18.50
N LEU A 421 7.63 -15.82 19.57
CA LEU A 421 8.98 -15.27 19.81
C LEU A 421 10.01 -16.40 20.00
N GLU A 422 9.69 -17.48 20.72
CA GLU A 422 10.59 -18.64 20.83
C GLU A 422 10.82 -19.33 19.48
N ARG A 423 9.80 -19.33 18.64
CA ARG A 423 9.82 -20.00 17.33
C ARG A 423 10.53 -19.20 16.24
N GLY A 424 10.50 -17.87 16.30
CA GLY A 424 11.12 -16.98 15.30
C GLY A 424 10.42 -16.97 13.92
N VAL A 425 9.21 -17.53 13.82
CA VAL A 425 8.42 -17.57 12.58
C VAL A 425 6.96 -17.28 12.89
N GLY A 426 6.31 -16.38 12.15
CA GLY A 426 4.91 -16.00 12.39
C GLY A 426 4.12 -15.69 11.12
N SER A 427 2.81 -15.94 11.19
CA SER A 427 1.81 -15.45 10.23
C SER A 427 1.42 -13.99 10.51
N CYS A 428 0.60 -13.37 9.66
CA CYS A 428 0.21 -11.96 9.83
C CYS A 428 -0.49 -11.71 11.18
N GLY A 429 -1.36 -12.61 11.62
CA GLY A 429 -2.01 -12.53 12.93
C GLY A 429 -1.04 -12.66 14.11
N GLU A 430 -0.01 -13.50 13.97
CA GLU A 430 1.01 -13.69 15.00
C GLU A 430 1.98 -12.50 15.08
N TYR A 431 2.35 -11.89 13.95
CA TYR A 431 3.06 -10.60 13.94
C TYR A 431 2.23 -9.53 14.67
N VAL A 432 0.93 -9.43 14.38
CA VAL A 432 0.03 -8.50 15.11
C VAL A 432 0.03 -8.81 16.61
N GLY A 433 -0.10 -10.08 17.02
CA GLY A 433 -0.08 -10.46 18.44
C GLY A 433 1.19 -10.01 19.16
N VAL A 434 2.37 -10.27 18.59
CA VAL A 434 3.65 -9.83 19.16
C VAL A 434 3.72 -8.30 19.21
N LEU A 435 3.40 -7.60 18.11
CA LEU A 435 3.40 -6.13 18.07
C LEU A 435 2.46 -5.53 19.13
N LEU A 436 1.26 -6.07 19.30
CA LEU A 436 0.32 -5.62 20.33
C LEU A 436 0.93 -5.80 21.73
N ALA A 437 1.46 -6.98 22.04
CA ALA A 437 2.04 -7.27 23.35
C ALA A 437 3.19 -6.30 23.68
N LEU A 438 4.13 -6.11 22.74
CA LEU A 438 5.28 -5.23 22.95
C LEU A 438 4.86 -3.75 23.05
N CYS A 439 3.88 -3.30 22.25
CA CYS A 439 3.32 -1.95 22.34
C CYS A 439 2.67 -1.69 23.70
N ARG A 440 1.77 -2.57 24.15
CA ARG A 440 1.03 -2.40 25.41
C ARG A 440 1.95 -2.38 26.61
N LEU A 441 2.94 -3.26 26.66
CA LEU A 441 3.98 -3.29 27.70
C LEU A 441 4.85 -2.02 27.72
N ASN A 442 4.88 -1.26 26.63
CA ASN A 442 5.61 0.00 26.50
C ASN A 442 4.72 1.24 26.58
N GLY A 443 3.45 1.08 27.01
CA GLY A 443 2.50 2.17 27.21
C GLY A 443 1.93 2.75 25.92
N ILE A 444 1.94 1.99 24.82
CA ILE A 444 1.37 2.39 23.53
C ILE A 444 0.05 1.64 23.33
N PRO A 445 -1.11 2.31 23.43
CA PRO A 445 -2.39 1.65 23.22
C PRO A 445 -2.53 1.22 21.77
N CYS A 446 -2.93 -0.03 21.54
CA CYS A 446 -3.02 -0.61 20.21
C CYS A 446 -4.14 -1.64 20.10
N ARG A 447 -4.65 -1.84 18.88
CA ARG A 447 -5.75 -2.78 18.59
C ARG A 447 -5.61 -3.42 17.22
N THR A 448 -6.11 -4.64 17.07
CA THR A 448 -6.24 -5.29 15.76
C THR A 448 -7.32 -4.60 14.91
N VAL A 449 -7.03 -4.45 13.61
CA VAL A 449 -7.97 -3.95 12.60
C VAL A 449 -7.85 -4.78 11.33
N GLY A 450 -8.91 -4.81 10.53
CA GLY A 450 -8.90 -5.39 9.19
C GLY A 450 -9.72 -6.67 9.13
N ARG A 451 -9.30 -7.58 8.24
CA ARG A 451 -9.68 -9.01 8.07
C ARG A 451 -9.45 -9.43 6.61
N TYR A 452 -9.63 -8.49 5.67
CA TYR A 452 -9.54 -8.77 4.24
C TYR A 452 -8.83 -7.66 3.48
N LYS A 453 -8.09 -8.09 2.46
CA LYS A 453 -7.57 -7.23 1.40
C LYS A 453 -8.30 -7.55 0.10
N CYS A 454 -8.77 -6.54 -0.60
CA CYS A 454 -9.11 -6.71 -2.00
C CYS A 454 -7.84 -7.13 -2.76
N PRO A 455 -7.88 -8.07 -3.71
CA PRO A 455 -6.73 -8.31 -4.57
C PRO A 455 -6.30 -7.00 -5.25
N PRO A 456 -5.01 -6.62 -5.20
CA PRO A 456 -4.52 -5.28 -5.55
C PRO A 456 -4.42 -5.04 -7.07
N ASN A 457 -5.35 -5.60 -7.84
CA ASN A 457 -5.40 -5.52 -9.29
C ASN A 457 -6.43 -4.47 -9.72
N GLY A 458 -6.14 -3.18 -9.48
CA GLY A 458 -7.02 -2.05 -9.79
C GLY A 458 -7.47 -1.98 -11.26
N GLU A 459 -6.70 -2.59 -12.15
CA GLU A 459 -6.98 -2.74 -13.57
C GLU A 459 -8.05 -3.79 -13.92
N HIS A 460 -8.33 -4.74 -13.01
CA HIS A 460 -9.30 -5.82 -13.22
C HIS A 460 -10.69 -5.41 -12.74
N GLN A 461 -11.30 -4.45 -13.42
CA GLN A 461 -12.63 -3.93 -13.09
C GLN A 461 -13.76 -4.83 -13.65
N GLY A 462 -14.84 -4.95 -12.89
CA GLY A 462 -16.06 -5.68 -13.28
C GLY A 462 -15.96 -7.20 -13.25
N VAL A 463 -14.88 -7.77 -12.68
CA VAL A 463 -14.70 -9.21 -12.53
C VAL A 463 -14.67 -9.63 -11.05
N PRO A 464 -15.21 -10.82 -10.71
CA PRO A 464 -15.05 -11.39 -9.37
C PRO A 464 -13.58 -11.66 -9.03
N LEU A 465 -13.16 -11.21 -7.86
CA LEU A 465 -11.84 -11.42 -7.29
C LEU A 465 -11.97 -12.12 -5.94
N GLN A 466 -11.03 -13.01 -5.61
CA GLN A 466 -11.00 -13.72 -4.33
C GLN A 466 -9.69 -13.38 -3.60
N PRO A 467 -9.73 -13.05 -2.30
CA PRO A 467 -8.51 -12.90 -1.52
C PRO A 467 -7.84 -14.25 -1.32
N ASP A 468 -6.51 -14.29 -1.35
CA ASP A 468 -5.76 -15.53 -1.11
C ASP A 468 -5.83 -15.99 0.35
N PHE A 469 -5.96 -15.05 1.29
CA PHE A 469 -6.03 -15.30 2.72
C PHE A 469 -6.66 -14.13 3.47
N ASN A 470 -7.10 -14.41 4.70
CA ASN A 470 -7.49 -13.37 5.66
C ASN A 470 -6.24 -12.57 6.04
N HIS A 471 -6.37 -11.25 6.15
CA HIS A 471 -5.27 -10.36 6.52
C HIS A 471 -5.67 -9.41 7.63
N VAL A 472 -4.82 -9.29 8.64
CA VAL A 472 -5.02 -8.38 9.76
C VAL A 472 -3.79 -7.49 9.92
N TRP A 473 -4.03 -6.29 10.44
CA TRP A 473 -3.00 -5.35 10.83
C TRP A 473 -3.40 -4.74 12.17
N LEU A 474 -2.70 -3.70 12.61
CA LEU A 474 -3.01 -3.01 13.85
C LEU A 474 -3.18 -1.50 13.64
N GLU A 475 -3.82 -0.88 14.61
CA GLU A 475 -3.71 0.55 14.83
C GLU A 475 -3.04 0.80 16.18
N PHE A 476 -2.24 1.85 16.26
CA PHE A 476 -1.71 2.38 17.52
C PHE A 476 -2.27 3.78 17.76
N TYR A 477 -2.46 4.14 19.02
CA TYR A 477 -3.09 5.38 19.42
C TYR A 477 -2.06 6.42 19.84
N ILE A 478 -2.17 7.62 19.30
CA ILE A 478 -1.43 8.80 19.77
C ILE A 478 -2.42 9.75 20.47
N PRO A 479 -2.26 10.02 21.77
CA PRO A 479 -3.07 11.01 22.48
C PRO A 479 -3.16 12.35 21.74
N GLY A 480 -4.39 12.84 21.57
CA GLY A 480 -4.66 14.09 20.85
C GLY A 480 -4.66 13.97 19.32
N MET A 481 -4.19 12.86 18.74
CA MET A 481 -4.18 12.65 17.27
C MET A 481 -5.05 11.46 16.82
N GLY A 482 -5.30 10.49 17.70
CA GLY A 482 -6.18 9.35 17.40
C GLY A 482 -5.45 8.08 16.99
N TRP A 483 -6.17 7.20 16.29
CA TRP A 483 -5.70 5.90 15.83
C TRP A 483 -4.99 6.00 14.49
N LEU A 484 -3.79 5.43 14.40
CA LEU A 484 -2.98 5.39 13.19
C LEU A 484 -2.72 3.94 12.77
N PRO A 485 -2.90 3.61 11.48
CA PRO A 485 -2.73 2.25 11.02
C PRO A 485 -1.25 1.87 10.88
N MET A 486 -0.93 0.61 11.13
CA MET A 486 0.36 0.03 10.83
C MET A 486 0.19 -1.41 10.38
N GLU A 487 0.74 -1.73 9.22
CA GLU A 487 0.79 -3.11 8.75
C GLU A 487 1.72 -4.00 9.58
N SER A 488 1.41 -5.29 9.60
CA SER A 488 2.07 -6.26 10.47
C SER A 488 3.43 -6.68 9.94
N ASN A 489 3.53 -7.07 8.68
CA ASN A 489 4.69 -7.74 8.10
C ASN A 489 5.05 -7.39 6.63
N PRO A 490 4.19 -6.78 5.78
CA PRO A 490 4.55 -6.50 4.38
C PRO A 490 5.83 -5.68 4.15
N ASP A 491 6.29 -4.95 5.16
CA ASP A 491 7.51 -4.14 5.10
C ASP A 491 8.73 -4.84 5.76
N ASP A 492 8.56 -6.10 6.20
CA ASP A 492 9.64 -7.02 6.53
C ASP A 492 10.11 -7.68 5.22
N LEU A 493 11.27 -7.26 4.72
CA LEU A 493 11.83 -7.72 3.46
C LEU A 493 12.95 -8.76 3.64
N GLY A 494 13.21 -9.25 4.87
CA GLY A 494 14.14 -10.34 5.15
C GLY A 494 15.64 -10.00 5.20
N ASP A 495 16.02 -8.74 4.93
CA ASP A 495 17.41 -8.25 4.98
C ASP A 495 17.53 -7.20 6.10
N TYR A 496 18.01 -7.59 7.30
CA TYR A 496 18.23 -6.75 8.51
C TYR A 496 18.38 -5.23 8.25
N GLY A 497 17.26 -4.52 8.16
CA GLY A 497 17.14 -3.07 7.97
C GLY A 497 17.96 -2.40 6.83
N PRO A 498 17.66 -1.13 6.50
CA PRO A 498 16.52 -0.35 6.97
C PRO A 498 15.21 -0.84 6.32
N TYR A 499 14.18 -1.04 7.14
CA TYR A 499 12.87 -1.47 6.67
C TYR A 499 12.11 -0.29 6.04
N PRO A 500 11.42 -0.48 4.90
CA PRO A 500 10.59 0.56 4.30
C PRO A 500 9.52 1.02 5.30
N THR A 501 9.03 2.25 5.15
CA THR A 501 7.96 2.79 6.00
C THR A 501 6.61 2.87 5.28
N ARG A 502 6.49 2.32 4.07
CA ARG A 502 5.27 2.25 3.23
C ARG A 502 3.98 2.18 4.03
N PHE A 503 3.80 1.15 4.86
CA PHE A 503 2.56 0.95 5.62
C PHE A 503 2.66 1.30 7.10
N PHE A 504 3.70 2.03 7.51
CA PHE A 504 3.76 2.67 8.81
C PHE A 504 2.95 3.98 8.77
N MET A 505 1.85 4.07 9.52
CA MET A 505 0.87 5.17 9.43
C MET A 505 0.32 5.36 8.01
N GLY A 506 0.07 4.26 7.28
CA GLY A 506 -0.51 4.31 5.93
C GLY A 506 -1.18 3.01 5.53
N LEU A 507 -2.22 3.11 4.70
CA LEU A 507 -2.93 1.98 4.12
C LEU A 507 -3.26 2.26 2.67
N CYS A 508 -3.01 1.29 1.78
CA CYS A 508 -3.40 1.40 0.38
C CYS A 508 -4.89 1.08 0.19
N TRP A 509 -5.48 1.50 -0.93
CA TRP A 509 -6.91 1.38 -1.26
C TRP A 509 -7.50 -0.03 -1.11
N TYR A 510 -6.67 -1.07 -1.23
CA TYR A 510 -7.13 -2.45 -1.14
C TYR A 510 -7.29 -2.97 0.31
N HIS A 511 -6.98 -2.17 1.34
CA HIS A 511 -7.23 -2.55 2.74
C HIS A 511 -8.66 -2.16 3.15
N ILE A 512 -9.46 -3.15 3.55
CA ILE A 512 -10.83 -2.93 4.00
C ILE A 512 -10.88 -2.90 5.53
N GLU A 513 -11.21 -1.75 6.08
CA GLU A 513 -11.32 -1.56 7.53
C GLU A 513 -12.65 -2.10 8.03
N ILE A 514 -12.61 -3.10 8.90
CA ILE A 514 -13.80 -3.76 9.47
C ILE A 514 -13.56 -4.00 10.96
N GLY A 515 -14.61 -3.79 11.78
CA GLY A 515 -14.60 -4.22 13.19
C GLY A 515 -13.52 -3.57 14.04
N LYS A 516 -13.28 -2.27 13.91
CA LYS A 516 -12.19 -1.56 14.62
C LYS A 516 -12.37 -1.60 16.14
N GLY A 517 -11.59 -2.45 16.83
CA GLY A 517 -11.64 -2.61 18.28
C GLY A 517 -12.74 -3.53 18.82
N ILE A 518 -13.36 -4.34 17.94
CA ILE A 518 -14.31 -5.40 18.29
C ILE A 518 -13.93 -6.71 17.60
N SER A 519 -14.50 -7.83 18.04
CA SER A 519 -14.38 -9.09 17.30
C SER A 519 -15.11 -8.98 15.96
N PHE A 520 -14.47 -9.43 14.87
CA PHE A 520 -15.12 -9.47 13.55
C PHE A 520 -16.35 -10.37 13.53
N GLU A 521 -16.28 -11.52 14.20
CA GLU A 521 -17.36 -12.49 14.24
C GLU A 521 -17.49 -13.08 15.64
N THR A 522 -18.72 -13.23 16.11
CA THR A 522 -19.02 -13.87 17.38
C THR A 522 -20.30 -14.70 17.28
N LEU A 523 -20.30 -15.83 17.97
CA LEU A 523 -21.45 -16.71 18.10
C LEU A 523 -21.92 -16.76 19.54
N SER A 524 -23.23 -16.71 19.75
CA SER A 524 -23.85 -16.91 21.05
C SER A 524 -25.02 -17.88 20.94
N SER A 525 -25.26 -18.66 21.98
CA SER A 525 -26.42 -19.54 22.11
C SER A 525 -27.04 -19.33 23.49
N GLN A 526 -28.36 -19.17 23.54
CA GLN A 526 -29.11 -18.88 24.78
C GLN A 526 -28.55 -17.68 25.57
N GLY A 527 -28.10 -16.65 24.85
CA GLY A 527 -27.49 -15.45 25.43
C GLY A 527 -26.07 -15.62 25.99
N LYS A 528 -25.45 -16.80 25.89
CA LYS A 528 -24.05 -17.02 26.28
C LYS A 528 -23.16 -17.01 25.03
N ARG A 529 -22.08 -16.22 25.05
CA ARG A 529 -21.04 -16.24 24.02
C ARG A 529 -20.32 -17.58 24.02
N LEU A 530 -20.24 -18.20 22.85
CA LEU A 530 -19.49 -19.44 22.62
C LEU A 530 -18.04 -19.09 22.30
N THR A 531 -17.11 -19.88 22.85
CA THR A 531 -15.67 -19.76 22.58
C THR A 531 -15.20 -20.85 21.62
N LYS A 532 -13.92 -20.79 21.21
CA LYS A 532 -13.31 -21.84 20.36
C LYS A 532 -13.30 -23.20 21.07
N GLU A 533 -13.22 -23.22 22.39
CA GLU A 533 -13.27 -24.44 23.20
C GLU A 533 -14.68 -25.04 23.26
N ASP A 534 -15.71 -24.20 23.13
CA ASP A 534 -17.10 -24.66 23.04
C ASP A 534 -17.36 -25.26 21.64
N ILE A 535 -17.27 -24.42 20.60
CA ILE A 535 -17.47 -24.79 19.18
C ILE A 535 -16.64 -23.85 18.29
N PRO A 536 -15.60 -24.35 17.59
CA PRO A 536 -14.88 -23.55 16.61
C PRO A 536 -15.79 -23.13 15.45
N LEU A 537 -15.78 -21.85 15.09
CA LEU A 537 -16.58 -21.34 13.96
C LEU A 537 -16.28 -22.07 12.64
N GLY A 538 -15.01 -22.38 12.37
CA GLY A 538 -14.60 -23.12 11.18
C GLY A 538 -15.05 -24.58 11.14
N ASP A 539 -15.49 -25.14 12.28
CA ASP A 539 -16.08 -26.47 12.33
C ASP A 539 -17.59 -26.43 12.07
N LEU A 540 -18.20 -25.22 12.13
CA LEU A 540 -19.64 -25.00 11.96
C LEU A 540 -19.99 -24.45 10.58
N ALA A 541 -19.14 -23.60 10.02
CA ALA A 541 -19.40 -22.89 8.76
C ALA A 541 -18.14 -22.68 7.91
N ILE A 542 -18.38 -22.50 6.61
CA ILE A 542 -17.39 -22.12 5.61
C ILE A 542 -17.67 -20.67 5.20
N ASN A 543 -16.64 -19.82 5.30
CA ASN A 543 -16.75 -18.43 4.88
C ASN A 543 -16.38 -18.26 3.40
N HIS A 544 -17.19 -17.49 2.67
CA HIS A 544 -17.00 -17.14 1.26
C HIS A 544 -16.80 -15.64 1.14
N ILE A 545 -15.66 -15.23 0.57
CA ILE A 545 -15.32 -13.83 0.38
C ILE A 545 -15.13 -13.54 -1.10
N ARG A 546 -15.75 -12.46 -1.56
CA ARG A 546 -15.64 -12.01 -2.94
C ARG A 546 -15.52 -10.50 -3.00
N PHE A 547 -14.63 -10.04 -3.85
CA PHE A 547 -14.49 -8.64 -4.24
C PHE A 547 -14.89 -8.45 -5.70
N THR A 548 -15.34 -7.25 -6.04
CA THR A 548 -15.43 -6.77 -7.41
C THR A 548 -15.06 -5.30 -7.40
N ILE A 549 -14.02 -4.93 -8.14
CA ILE A 549 -13.64 -3.53 -8.32
C ILE A 549 -14.58 -2.97 -9.38
N LEU A 550 -15.43 -2.02 -9.01
CA LEU A 550 -16.45 -1.48 -9.91
C LEU A 550 -15.88 -0.40 -10.82
N GLN A 551 -15.12 0.53 -10.24
CA GLN A 551 -14.45 1.61 -10.97
C GLN A 551 -13.40 2.30 -10.09
N GLU A 552 -12.46 3.01 -10.71
CA GLU A 552 -11.62 3.98 -10.00
C GLU A 552 -12.46 5.21 -9.60
N LEU A 553 -12.22 5.76 -8.42
CA LEU A 553 -12.88 6.98 -7.95
C LEU A 553 -12.34 8.19 -8.69
N ALA A 554 -13.21 9.19 -8.89
CA ALA A 554 -12.79 10.47 -9.44
C ALA A 554 -11.65 11.11 -8.60
N PRO A 555 -10.81 11.95 -9.23
CA PRO A 555 -9.91 12.84 -8.50
C PRO A 555 -10.68 13.73 -7.50
N PHE A 556 -9.97 14.24 -6.50
CA PHE A 556 -10.52 15.01 -5.38
C PHE A 556 -11.17 16.33 -5.77
#